data_AF-A0A4P6AQQ5-F1
#
_entry.id   AF-A0A4P6AQQ5-F1
#
_cell.length_a   1.000
_cell.length_b   1.000
_cell.length_c   1.000
_cell.angle_alpha   90.00
_cell.angle_beta   90.00
_cell.angle_gamma   90.00
#
_symmetry.space_group_name_H-M   'P 1'
#
loop_
_entity.id
_entity.type
_entity.pdbx_description
1 polymer ?
#
loop_
_entity_poly.entity_id
_entity_poly.type
_entity_poly.pdbx_seq_one_letter_code
_entity_poly.pdbx_strand_id
1 'polypeptide(L)'
;MEESFSFLMQNLSLILLIALASNYFILHFRNRNRELFELIGNEVLINRTNKLQFTLASKKTIPIESVVKIEVHGNRLSLFQNTSNATDVWVQPKHLESEIEKAKNVFSHAVFLNCGS
;
A
#
# COMPACT_ATOMS: atom_id res chain seq x y z
N MET A 1 1.25 37.22 -30.34
CA MET A 1 0.12 36.45 -29.79
C MET A 1 -0.25 35.28 -30.71
N GLU A 2 -0.34 35.50 -32.03
CA GLU A 2 -0.60 34.42 -33.01
C GLU A 2 0.57 33.43 -33.17
N GLU A 3 1.82 33.91 -33.20
CA GLU A 3 3.00 33.03 -33.32
C GLU A 3 3.14 32.07 -32.13
N SER A 4 2.92 32.58 -30.92
CA SER A 4 2.91 31.77 -29.70
C SER A 4 1.79 30.73 -29.69
N PHE A 5 0.63 31.06 -30.27
CA PHE A 5 -0.49 30.13 -30.37
C PHE A 5 -0.25 29.04 -31.43
N SER A 6 0.31 29.42 -32.58
CA SER A 6 0.72 28.50 -33.64
C SER A 6 1.78 27.50 -33.16
N PHE A 7 2.81 27.98 -32.47
CA PHE A 7 3.84 27.13 -31.86
C PHE A 7 3.24 26.13 -30.85
N LEU A 8 2.28 26.57 -30.04
CA LEU A 8 1.63 25.74 -29.02
C LEU A 8 0.77 24.64 -29.67
N MET A 9 0.07 24.94 -30.75
CA MET A 9 -0.73 23.95 -31.49
C MET A 9 0.13 22.96 -32.27
N GLN A 10 1.25 23.39 -32.86
CA GLN A 10 2.19 22.51 -33.55
C GLN A 10 2.88 21.52 -32.61
N ASN A 11 3.14 21.92 -31.37
CA ASN A 11 3.82 21.09 -30.37
C ASN A 11 2.86 20.42 -29.39
N LEU A 12 1.54 20.55 -29.58
CA LEU A 12 0.53 20.08 -28.64
C LEU A 12 0.70 18.59 -28.29
N SER A 13 0.94 17.74 -29.29
CA SER A 13 1.15 16.30 -29.09
C SER A 13 2.38 15.99 -28.22
N LEU A 14 3.47 16.74 -28.43
CA LEU A 14 4.68 16.61 -27.62
C LEU A 14 4.45 17.08 -26.18
N ILE A 15 3.74 18.21 -26.02
CA ILE A 15 3.36 18.74 -24.71
C ILE A 15 2.48 17.73 -23.95
N LEU A 16 1.51 17.12 -24.62
CA LEU A 16 0.65 16.08 -24.04
C LEU A 16 1.44 14.83 -23.65
N LEU A 17 2.38 14.38 -24.48
CA LEU A 17 3.25 13.24 -24.15
C LEU A 17 4.13 13.53 -22.93
N ILE A 18 4.74 14.72 -22.86
CA ILE A 18 5.54 15.13 -21.70
C ILE A 18 4.66 15.21 -20.46
N ALA A 19 3.45 15.77 -20.56
CA ALA A 19 2.51 15.84 -19.45
C ALA A 19 2.08 14.45 -18.97
N LEU A 20 1.76 13.52 -19.88
CA LEU A 20 1.40 12.14 -19.54
C LEU A 20 2.56 11.38 -18.91
N ALA A 21 3.77 11.47 -19.48
CA ALA A 21 4.96 10.84 -18.95
C ALA A 21 5.31 11.38 -17.55
N SER A 22 5.20 12.70 -17.36
CA SER A 22 5.42 13.35 -16.07
C SER A 22 4.39 12.90 -15.03
N ASN A 23 3.10 12.88 -15.40
CA ASN A 23 2.05 12.37 -14.53
C ASN A 23 2.27 10.91 -14.15
N TYR A 24 2.61 10.05 -15.13
CA TYR A 24 2.93 8.65 -14.88
C TYR A 24 4.11 8.51 -13.93
N PHE A 25 5.19 9.27 -14.15
CA PHE A 25 6.38 9.25 -13.30
C PHE A 25 6.05 9.67 -11.86
N ILE A 26 5.29 10.75 -11.68
CA ILE A 26 4.83 11.22 -10.36
C ILE A 26 3.99 10.13 -9.68
N LEU A 27 3.03 9.53 -10.39
CA LEU A 27 2.14 8.51 -9.83
C LEU A 27 2.91 7.24 -9.46
N HIS A 28 3.84 6.82 -10.32
CA HIS A 28 4.69 5.67 -10.10
C HIS A 28 5.60 5.88 -8.90
N PHE A 29 6.26 7.04 -8.80
CA PHE A 29 7.12 7.37 -7.66
C PHE A 29 6.32 7.43 -6.35
N ARG A 30 5.15 8.08 -6.37
CA ARG A 30 4.25 8.15 -5.22
C ARG A 30 3.79 6.78 -4.76
N ASN A 31 3.48 5.87 -5.69
CA ASN A 31 3.05 4.51 -5.35
C ASN A 31 4.20 3.61 -4.87
N ARG A 32 5.43 3.83 -5.35
CA ARG A 32 6.60 3.02 -4.98
C ARG A 32 6.98 3.19 -3.51
N ASN A 33 6.75 4.38 -2.95
CA ASN A 33 7.13 4.74 -1.58
C ASN A 33 5.97 4.61 -0.58
N ARG A 34 4.83 4.05 -0.99
CA ARG A 34 3.71 3.84 -0.07
C ARG A 34 4.03 2.76 0.95
N GLU A 35 3.61 3.00 2.19
CA GLU A 35 3.65 1.99 3.23
C GLU A 35 2.53 0.97 3.03
N LEU A 36 2.78 -0.28 3.43
CA LEU A 36 1.78 -1.34 3.38
C LEU A 36 0.62 -1.03 4.33
N PHE A 37 0.94 -0.57 5.53
CA PHE A 37 0.00 -0.08 6.54
C PHE A 37 0.09 1.44 6.57
N GLU A 38 -0.92 2.13 6.03
CA GLU A 38 -1.02 3.59 6.09
C GLU A 38 -2.05 3.98 7.15
N LEU A 39 -1.64 4.80 8.12
CA LEU A 39 -2.50 5.27 9.20
C LEU A 39 -3.41 6.39 8.70
N ILE A 40 -4.72 6.26 8.93
CA ILE A 40 -5.75 7.25 8.63
C ILE A 40 -6.59 7.43 9.90
N GLY A 41 -6.15 8.33 10.79
CA GLY A 41 -6.78 8.51 12.09
C GLY A 41 -6.70 7.23 12.94
N ASN A 42 -7.85 6.68 13.33
CA ASN A 42 -7.94 5.44 14.12
C ASN A 42 -8.07 4.17 13.24
N GLU A 43 -7.86 4.31 11.93
CA GLU A 43 -7.95 3.23 10.97
C GLU A 43 -6.60 3.02 10.27
N VAL A 44 -6.41 1.80 9.77
CA VAL A 44 -5.27 1.41 8.95
C VAL A 44 -5.77 1.00 7.58
N LEU A 45 -5.25 1.68 6.57
CA LEU A 45 -5.40 1.30 5.18
C LEU A 45 -4.31 0.29 4.81
N ILE A 46 -4.71 -0.91 4.42
CA ILE A 46 -3.83 -1.88 3.78
C ILE A 46 -3.71 -1.48 2.30
N ASN A 47 -2.55 -0.94 1.94
CA ASN A 47 -2.29 -0.44 0.61
C ASN A 47 -1.79 -1.51 -0.35
N ARG A 48 -2.19 -1.34 -1.62
CA ARG A 48 -1.55 -2.03 -2.74
C ARG A 48 -0.15 -1.44 -2.96
N THR A 49 0.87 -2.17 -2.54
CA THR A 49 2.28 -1.78 -2.68
C THR A 49 3.07 -2.88 -3.40
N ASN A 50 4.31 -2.60 -3.80
CA ASN A 50 5.24 -3.60 -4.29
C ASN A 50 5.71 -4.59 -3.21
N LYS A 51 5.36 -4.35 -1.94
CA LYS A 51 5.68 -5.25 -0.83
C LYS A 51 4.70 -6.41 -0.75
N LEU A 52 3.51 -6.27 -1.32
CA LEU A 52 2.57 -7.37 -1.44
C LEU A 52 3.07 -8.40 -2.45
N GLN A 53 2.83 -9.67 -2.14
CA GLN A 53 3.06 -10.76 -3.09
C GLN A 53 2.06 -10.69 -4.24
N PHE A 54 0.79 -10.38 -3.93
CA PHE A 54 -0.26 -10.27 -4.93
C PHE A 54 -0.61 -8.80 -5.17
N THR A 55 -0.32 -8.32 -6.37
CA THR A 55 -0.70 -6.97 -6.74
C THR A 55 -2.22 -6.81 -6.81
N LEU A 56 -3.00 -7.86 -7.07
CA LEU A 56 -4.47 -7.75 -7.19
C LEU A 56 -5.23 -7.51 -5.87
N ALA A 57 -4.55 -7.47 -4.72
CA ALA A 57 -5.23 -7.24 -3.44
C ALA A 57 -5.97 -5.89 -3.44
N SER A 58 -7.25 -5.92 -3.11
CA SER A 58 -8.06 -4.72 -2.95
C SER A 58 -7.58 -3.92 -1.74
N LYS A 59 -7.57 -2.59 -1.87
CA LYS A 59 -7.39 -1.72 -0.71
C LYS A 59 -8.46 -2.00 0.33
N LYS A 60 -8.05 -2.17 1.58
CA LYS A 60 -8.96 -2.46 2.68
C LYS A 60 -8.60 -1.59 3.87
N THR A 61 -9.59 -0.89 4.42
CA THR A 61 -9.45 -0.12 5.65
C THR A 61 -9.95 -0.95 6.82
N ILE A 62 -9.21 -0.95 7.92
CA ILE A 62 -9.51 -1.71 9.13
C ILE A 62 -9.32 -0.79 10.35
N PRO A 63 -10.30 -0.70 11.27
CA PRO A 63 -10.10 0.01 12.53
C PRO A 63 -8.97 -0.63 13.34
N ILE A 64 -8.07 0.18 13.89
CA ILE A 64 -6.89 -0.31 14.62
C ILE A 64 -7.32 -1.21 15.78
N GLU A 65 -8.25 -0.74 16.61
CA GLU A 65 -8.77 -1.45 17.79
C GLU A 65 -9.56 -2.73 17.46
N SER A 66 -9.94 -2.91 16.19
CA SER A 66 -10.66 -4.13 15.79
C SER A 66 -9.75 -5.35 15.72
N VAL A 67 -8.43 -5.14 15.54
CA VAL A 67 -7.44 -6.21 15.37
C VAL A 67 -6.97 -6.69 16.73
N VAL A 68 -7.39 -7.88 17.13
CA VAL A 68 -7.05 -8.45 18.44
C VAL A 68 -5.86 -9.40 18.40
N LYS A 69 -5.58 -9.98 17.24
CA LYS A 69 -4.53 -10.97 17.08
C LYS A 69 -3.89 -10.87 15.71
N ILE A 70 -2.58 -10.97 15.67
CA ILE A 70 -1.79 -11.03 14.45
C ILE A 70 -1.05 -12.36 14.44
N GLU A 71 -1.31 -13.16 13.41
CA GLU A 71 -0.58 -14.40 13.20
C GLU A 71 0.29 -14.31 11.94
N VAL A 72 1.51 -14.82 12.05
CA VAL A 72 2.42 -14.97 10.91
C VAL A 72 2.46 -16.45 10.51
N HIS A 73 2.10 -16.72 9.26
CA HIS A 73 2.11 -18.05 8.65
C HIS A 73 2.97 -18.00 7.39
N GLY A 74 4.23 -18.42 7.46
CA GLY A 74 5.19 -18.20 6.38
C GLY A 74 5.29 -16.70 6.03
N ASN A 75 4.95 -16.33 4.79
CA ASN A 75 4.97 -14.94 4.32
C ASN A 75 3.60 -14.23 4.36
N ARG A 76 2.62 -14.81 5.06
CA ARG A 76 1.28 -14.27 5.26
C ARG A 76 1.14 -13.70 6.67
N LEU A 77 0.68 -12.45 6.76
CA LEU A 77 0.21 -11.84 7.99
C LEU A 77 -1.31 -11.92 8.04
N SER A 78 -1.86 -12.65 8.99
CA SER A 78 -3.31 -12.76 9.22
C SER A 78 -3.71 -11.82 10.37
N LEU A 79 -4.46 -10.78 10.05
CA LEU A 79 -4.99 -9.80 11.00
C LEU A 79 -6.39 -10.23 11.45
N PHE A 80 -6.51 -10.82 12.63
CA PHE A 80 -7.78 -11.30 13.17
C PHE A 80 -8.54 -10.17 13.86
N GLN A 81 -9.79 -10.00 13.45
CA GLN A 81 -10.70 -9.01 14.02
C GLN A 81 -11.60 -9.61 15.10
N ASN A 82 -12.17 -8.75 15.95
CA ASN A 82 -13.19 -9.10 16.95
C ASN A 82 -14.38 -9.91 16.37
N THR A 83 -14.71 -9.70 15.10
CA THR A 83 -15.78 -10.38 14.39
C THR A 83 -15.42 -11.79 13.92
N SER A 84 -14.30 -12.36 14.37
CA SER A 84 -13.73 -13.65 13.93
C SER A 84 -13.31 -13.70 12.46
N ASN A 85 -13.38 -12.58 11.73
CA ASN A 85 -12.86 -12.48 10.37
C ASN A 85 -11.37 -12.15 10.39
N ALA A 86 -10.59 -12.88 9.59
CA ALA A 86 -9.18 -12.56 9.35
C ALA A 86 -9.03 -11.75 8.07
N THR A 87 -8.11 -10.79 8.07
CA THR A 87 -7.60 -10.18 6.84
C THR A 87 -6.20 -10.69 6.59
N ASP A 88 -6.06 -11.47 5.52
CA ASP A 88 -4.78 -12.03 5.11
C ASP A 88 -4.02 -11.04 4.22
N VAL A 89 -2.79 -10.76 4.61
CA VAL A 89 -1.85 -9.87 3.92
C VAL A 89 -0.64 -10.68 3.52
N TRP A 90 -0.53 -10.99 2.23
CA TRP A 90 0.60 -11.73 1.69
C TRP A 90 1.74 -10.78 1.33
N VAL A 91 2.86 -10.90 2.02
CA VAL A 91 4.02 -10.01 1.89
C VAL A 91 5.15 -10.75 1.17
N GLN A 92 5.90 -10.04 0.34
CA GLN A 92 7.10 -10.61 -0.28
C GLN A 92 8.12 -10.93 0.81
N PRO A 93 8.76 -12.11 0.80
CA PRO A 93 9.67 -12.54 1.87
C PRO A 93 10.74 -11.50 2.25
N LYS A 94 11.31 -10.79 1.26
CA LYS A 94 12.31 -9.73 1.48
C LYS A 94 11.83 -8.53 2.30
N HIS A 95 10.53 -8.34 2.47
CA HIS A 95 9.94 -7.24 3.23
C HIS A 95 9.24 -7.72 4.50
N LEU A 96 9.14 -9.03 4.71
CA LEU A 96 8.31 -9.65 5.75
C LEU A 96 8.65 -9.13 7.15
N GLU A 97 9.91 -9.21 7.57
CA GLU A 97 10.35 -8.80 8.90
C GLU A 97 10.03 -7.32 9.19
N SER A 98 10.31 -6.43 8.24
CA SER A 98 10.01 -5.01 8.39
C SER A 98 8.50 -4.76 8.51
N GLU A 99 7.68 -5.48 7.77
CA GLU A 99 6.23 -5.33 7.84
C GLU A 99 5.63 -5.98 9.10
N ILE A 100 6.26 -7.02 9.64
CA ILE A 100 5.91 -7.58 10.96
C ILE A 100 6.15 -6.55 12.06
N GLU A 101 7.31 -5.91 12.09
CA GLU A 101 7.62 -4.86 13.07
C GLU A 101 6.64 -3.69 12.96
N LYS A 102 6.33 -3.24 11.74
CA LYS A 102 5.33 -2.20 11.52
C LYS A 102 3.95 -2.62 12.00
N ALA A 103 3.51 -3.84 11.69
CA ALA A 103 2.24 -4.36 12.16
C ALA A 103 2.17 -4.39 13.69
N LYS A 104 3.24 -4.83 14.38
CA LYS A 104 3.33 -4.79 15.85
C LYS A 104 3.24 -3.37 16.41
N ASN A 105 3.87 -2.40 15.76
CA ASN A 105 3.83 -1.01 16.21
C ASN A 105 2.44 -0.38 16.00
N VAL A 106 1.82 -0.66 14.86
CA VAL A 106 0.49 -0.14 14.50
C VAL A 106 -0.60 -0.76 15.37
N PHE A 107 -0.54 -2.07 15.60
CA PHE A 107 -1.50 -2.82 16.39
C PHE A 107 -0.87 -3.26 17.72
N SER A 108 -0.36 -2.29 18.47
CA SER A 108 0.41 -2.54 19.71
C SER A 108 -0.36 -3.26 20.82
N HIS A 109 -1.68 -3.25 20.77
CA HIS A 109 -2.57 -3.94 21.70
C HIS A 109 -2.90 -5.38 21.26
N ALA A 110 -2.61 -5.75 20.02
CA ALA A 110 -2.94 -7.07 19.48
C ALA A 110 -1.94 -8.14 19.97
N VAL A 111 -2.45 -9.34 20.22
CA VAL A 111 -1.59 -10.49 20.54
C VAL A 111 -0.85 -10.93 19.29
N PHE A 112 0.48 -10.98 19.34
CA PHE A 112 1.30 -11.43 18.23
C PHE A 112 1.73 -12.89 18.39
N LEU A 113 1.48 -13.72 17.38
CA LEU A 113 1.90 -15.11 17.32
C LEU A 113 2.67 -15.38 16.03
N ASN A 114 3.84 -16.00 16.16
CA ASN A 114 4.56 -16.56 15.02
C ASN A 114 4.25 -18.06 14.97
N CYS A 115 3.47 -18.50 14.00
CA CYS A 115 3.03 -19.89 13.87
C CYS A 115 4.04 -20.76 13.12
N GLY A 116 5.20 -20.20 12.76
CA GLY A 116 6.22 -20.92 12.00
C GLY A 116 5.82 -21.17 10.54
N SER A 117 6.75 -21.78 9.82
CA SER A 117 6.62 -22.21 8.41
C SER A 117 6.42 -23.70 8.31
#